data_AF-A0AA38H335-F1
#
_entry.id   AF-A0AA38H335-F1
#
_cell.length_a   1.000
_cell.length_b   1.000
_cell.length_c   1.000
_cell.angle_alpha   90.00
_cell.angle_beta   90.00
_cell.angle_gamma   90.00
#
_symmetry.space_group_name_H-M   'P 1'
#
loop_
_entity.id
_entity.type
_entity.pdbx_description
1 polymer ?
#
loop_
_entity_poly.entity_id
_entity_poly.type
_entity_poly.pdbx_seq_one_letter_code
_entity_poly.pdbx_strand_id
1 'polypeptide(L)'
;MPLAPLVKAHPEPARWREQYAVIEEMRRGLNAPVDTIIERALPAQTRRFHVLISLMLSSQTKDAVTSAAVTNLHLTLPGGLTCTSLAAADRGVVEGCIAKVGFWRRKAEYIQEAARRIEMGEIGDDGSFIGEEGEGSMVGTGKGEIPRTIEGLCALKGVGPKMAYLALQCAWDINAGIGVDVHVHRITNRLKWHRPPTVTPEQTRVNLESWLPRELHKGINPMLVGFGQMICQPVGPRCDICLLGIRKLCPSRVSGVKAEGRKPVLFSYKLDGEGDMEDMIKPDLGPGPEVQGTDGGQGVVPVLDGRDGVGAEGDGMERLVRMKSEELDGSELFLGRKGGVKLEDS
;
A
#
# COMPACT_ATOMS: atom_id res chain seq x y z
N MET A 1 12.15 -15.13 14.06
CA MET A 1 11.38 -16.31 13.63
C MET A 1 9.89 -16.00 13.56
N PRO A 2 9.14 -16.66 12.67
CA PRO A 2 7.68 -16.71 12.70
C PRO A 2 7.16 -17.40 13.97
N LEU A 3 5.86 -17.28 14.25
CA LEU A 3 5.17 -18.15 15.21
C LEU A 3 4.69 -19.45 14.55
N ALA A 4 4.66 -20.54 15.32
CA ALA A 4 4.03 -21.78 14.88
C ALA A 4 2.51 -21.61 14.68
N PRO A 5 1.86 -22.39 13.79
CA PRO A 5 0.41 -22.41 13.65
C PRO A 5 -0.33 -22.71 14.96
N LEU A 6 -1.57 -22.23 15.08
CA LEU A 6 -2.38 -22.48 16.27
C LEU A 6 -2.86 -23.95 16.33
N VAL A 7 -2.56 -24.63 17.44
CA VAL A 7 -2.98 -26.03 17.71
C VAL A 7 -4.50 -26.19 17.68
N LYS A 8 -5.24 -25.14 18.04
CA LYS A 8 -6.70 -25.04 17.88
C LYS A 8 -7.02 -23.81 17.06
N ALA A 9 -7.84 -23.99 16.02
CA ALA A 9 -8.30 -22.89 15.17
C ALA A 9 -9.01 -21.79 15.98
N HIS A 10 -8.74 -20.53 15.61
CA HIS A 10 -9.47 -19.39 16.15
C HIS A 10 -10.87 -19.33 15.50
N PRO A 11 -11.96 -19.05 16.24
CA PRO A 11 -13.31 -19.08 15.70
C PRO A 11 -13.55 -18.05 14.59
N GLU A 12 -14.11 -18.54 13.46
CA GLU A 12 -14.51 -17.76 12.30
C GLU A 12 -15.34 -16.52 12.70
N PRO A 13 -14.91 -15.28 12.39
CA PRO A 13 -15.58 -14.09 12.92
C PRO A 13 -16.95 -13.86 12.26
N ALA A 14 -17.98 -13.63 13.07
CA ALA A 14 -19.31 -13.32 12.58
C ALA A 14 -19.28 -12.16 11.56
N ARG A 15 -19.86 -12.39 10.38
CA ARG A 15 -19.96 -11.45 9.24
C ARG A 15 -18.63 -11.12 8.53
N TRP A 16 -17.52 -11.85 8.75
CA TRP A 16 -16.26 -11.56 8.06
C TRP A 16 -16.38 -11.62 6.53
N ARG A 17 -17.20 -12.54 5.99
CA ARG A 17 -17.41 -12.70 4.54
C ARG A 17 -18.06 -11.46 3.92
N GLU A 18 -19.10 -10.94 4.56
CA GLU A 18 -19.73 -9.66 4.17
C GLU A 18 -18.72 -8.51 4.28
N GLN A 19 -17.96 -8.44 5.36
CA GLN A 19 -16.95 -7.39 5.57
C GLN A 19 -15.83 -7.47 4.53
N TYR A 20 -15.37 -8.67 4.14
CA TYR A 20 -14.36 -8.87 3.10
C TYR A 20 -14.91 -8.44 1.74
N ALA A 21 -16.09 -8.93 1.34
CA ALA A 21 -16.72 -8.62 0.07
C ALA A 21 -16.96 -7.11 -0.11
N VAL A 22 -17.40 -6.41 0.93
CA VAL A 22 -17.61 -4.94 0.87
C VAL A 22 -16.31 -4.15 0.83
N ILE A 23 -15.20 -4.66 1.38
CA ILE A 23 -13.88 -4.02 1.15
C ILE A 23 -13.40 -4.29 -0.27
N GLU A 24 -13.60 -5.50 -0.80
CA GLU A 24 -13.24 -5.83 -2.18
C GLU A 24 -14.01 -4.96 -3.18
N GLU A 25 -15.33 -4.82 -3.00
CA GLU A 25 -16.20 -3.88 -3.73
C GLU A 25 -15.64 -2.45 -3.71
N MET A 26 -15.33 -1.92 -2.51
CA MET A 26 -14.68 -0.61 -2.38
C MET A 26 -13.29 -0.53 -3.01
N ARG A 27 -12.59 -1.66 -3.20
CA ARG A 27 -11.24 -1.70 -3.80
C ARG A 27 -11.26 -1.82 -5.32
N ARG A 28 -12.25 -2.47 -5.92
CA ARG A 28 -12.44 -2.53 -7.38
C ARG A 28 -12.50 -1.12 -8.01
N GLY A 29 -13.18 -0.19 -7.34
CA GLY A 29 -13.28 1.20 -7.78
C GLY A 29 -12.16 2.13 -7.31
N LEU A 30 -11.14 1.68 -6.58
CA LEU A 30 -10.26 2.58 -5.82
C LEU A 30 -8.79 2.31 -6.10
N ASN A 31 -8.12 3.22 -6.79
CA ASN A 31 -6.66 3.20 -6.97
C ASN A 31 -5.95 3.71 -5.69
N ALA A 32 -5.05 2.91 -5.13
CA ALA A 32 -4.24 3.23 -3.95
C ALA A 32 -2.73 3.13 -4.26
N PRO A 33 -1.85 3.80 -3.49
CA PRO A 33 -0.40 3.74 -3.70
C PRO A 33 0.21 2.33 -3.85
N VAL A 34 -0.31 1.35 -3.10
CA VAL A 34 0.14 -0.06 -3.16
C VAL A 34 -0.11 -0.72 -4.53
N ASP A 35 -1.06 -0.21 -5.32
CA ASP A 35 -1.41 -0.74 -6.65
C ASP A 35 -0.41 -0.30 -7.73
N THR A 36 0.59 0.53 -7.38
CA THR A 36 1.59 1.09 -8.31
C THR A 36 2.70 0.07 -8.62
N ILE A 37 2.34 -1.05 -9.24
CA ILE A 37 3.28 -2.09 -9.67
C ILE A 37 4.04 -1.60 -10.91
N ILE A 38 5.35 -1.37 -10.79
CA ILE A 38 6.23 -1.20 -11.97
C ILE A 38 6.70 -2.59 -12.41
N GLU A 39 5.85 -3.28 -13.16
CA GLU A 39 6.27 -4.49 -13.87
C GLU A 39 7.37 -4.16 -14.88
N ARG A 40 8.37 -5.03 -14.95
CA ARG A 40 9.46 -4.97 -15.92
C ARG A 40 9.67 -6.37 -16.48
N ALA A 41 9.84 -6.47 -17.79
CA ALA A 41 10.23 -7.69 -18.47
C ALA A 41 11.69 -8.02 -18.10
N LEU A 42 11.87 -8.78 -17.02
CA LEU A 42 13.17 -9.15 -16.45
C LEU A 42 13.28 -10.68 -16.34
N PRO A 43 14.50 -11.25 -16.43
CA PRO A 43 14.74 -12.66 -16.09
C PRO A 43 14.21 -12.99 -14.69
N ALA A 44 13.71 -14.22 -14.51
CA ALA A 44 13.02 -14.60 -13.27
C ALA A 44 13.85 -14.39 -12.00
N GLN A 45 15.16 -14.67 -12.06
CA GLN A 45 16.12 -14.43 -10.99
C GLN A 45 16.24 -12.92 -10.65
N THR A 46 16.49 -12.08 -11.65
CA THR A 46 16.53 -10.61 -11.52
C THR A 46 15.21 -10.05 -10.97
N ARG A 47 14.07 -10.58 -11.43
CA ARG A 47 12.74 -10.19 -10.95
C ARG A 47 12.55 -10.55 -9.47
N ARG A 48 12.98 -11.74 -9.03
CA ARG A 48 12.97 -12.14 -7.60
C ARG A 48 13.84 -11.21 -6.76
N PHE A 49 15.03 -10.86 -7.25
CA PHE A 49 15.93 -9.94 -6.56
C PHE A 49 15.32 -8.54 -6.43
N HIS A 50 14.72 -8.01 -7.50
CA HIS A 50 13.94 -6.76 -7.45
C HIS A 50 12.83 -6.79 -6.38
N VAL A 51 12.09 -7.90 -6.24
CA VAL A 51 11.04 -8.06 -5.22
C VAL A 51 11.65 -8.04 -3.81
N LEU A 52 12.72 -8.80 -3.56
CA LEU A 52 13.42 -8.82 -2.27
C LEU A 52 13.90 -7.41 -1.87
N ILE A 53 14.63 -6.73 -2.76
CA ILE A 53 15.16 -5.38 -2.49
C ILE A 53 14.02 -4.38 -2.27
N SER A 54 12.93 -4.43 -3.05
CA SER A 54 11.73 -3.62 -2.83
C SER A 54 11.15 -3.84 -1.43
N LEU A 55 10.98 -5.10 -1.00
CA LEU A 55 10.45 -5.43 0.31
C LEU A 55 11.33 -4.92 1.46
N MET A 56 12.66 -5.11 1.37
CA MET A 56 13.62 -4.57 2.35
C MET A 56 13.51 -3.03 2.45
N LEU A 57 13.45 -2.34 1.30
CA LEU A 57 13.33 -0.88 1.23
C LEU A 57 11.95 -0.37 1.71
N SER A 58 10.86 -1.14 1.56
CA SER A 58 9.49 -0.75 1.92
C SER A 58 9.26 -0.47 3.42
N SER A 59 10.08 -1.05 4.29
CA SER A 59 9.89 -0.94 5.75
C SER A 59 9.87 0.53 6.22
N GLN A 60 8.75 0.99 6.77
CA GLN A 60 8.58 2.40 7.17
C GLN A 60 8.88 3.40 6.04
N THR A 61 8.50 3.09 4.80
CA THR A 61 8.69 3.95 3.61
C THR A 61 7.43 3.88 2.73
N LYS A 62 7.10 4.98 2.03
CA LYS A 62 5.93 5.05 1.14
C LYS A 62 6.22 4.32 -0.17
N ASP A 63 5.24 3.58 -0.70
CA ASP A 63 5.39 2.72 -1.87
C ASP A 63 6.00 3.44 -3.09
N ALA A 64 5.52 4.66 -3.40
CA ALA A 64 6.08 5.47 -4.49
C ALA A 64 7.57 5.85 -4.28
N VAL A 65 8.02 6.01 -3.04
CA VAL A 65 9.43 6.28 -2.70
C VAL A 65 10.28 5.01 -2.82
N THR A 66 9.74 3.87 -2.38
CA THR A 66 10.36 2.56 -2.56
C THR A 66 10.50 2.20 -4.05
N SER A 67 9.45 2.39 -4.83
CA SER A 67 9.40 2.13 -6.27
C SER A 67 10.35 3.04 -7.06
N ALA A 68 10.46 4.31 -6.68
CA ALA A 68 11.48 5.22 -7.19
C ALA A 68 12.91 4.76 -6.81
N ALA A 69 13.15 4.34 -5.56
CA ALA A 69 14.46 3.88 -5.10
C ALA A 69 14.93 2.60 -5.84
N VAL A 70 14.04 1.61 -6.03
CA VAL A 70 14.32 0.40 -6.84
C VAL A 70 14.59 0.77 -8.31
N THR A 71 13.87 1.77 -8.84
CA THR A 71 14.10 2.29 -10.20
C THR A 71 15.46 2.98 -10.31
N ASN A 72 15.84 3.83 -9.36
CA ASN A 72 17.14 4.50 -9.32
C ASN A 72 18.30 3.49 -9.27
N LEU A 73 18.18 2.45 -8.43
CA LEU A 73 19.18 1.38 -8.35
C LEU A 73 19.30 0.66 -9.70
N HIS A 74 18.18 0.28 -10.33
CA HIS A 74 18.18 -0.41 -11.61
C HIS A 74 18.71 0.44 -12.79
N LEU A 75 18.59 1.77 -12.73
CA LEU A 75 19.10 2.66 -13.78
C LEU A 75 20.56 3.12 -13.54
N THR A 76 21.02 3.15 -12.29
CA THR A 76 22.38 3.62 -11.93
C THR A 76 23.41 2.49 -11.89
N LEU A 77 23.00 1.26 -11.54
CA LEU A 77 23.93 0.14 -11.39
C LEU A 77 24.30 -0.50 -12.74
N PRO A 78 25.58 -0.88 -12.95
CA PRO A 78 26.01 -1.55 -14.18
C PRO A 78 25.34 -2.92 -14.30
N GLY A 79 24.74 -3.21 -15.46
CA GLY A 79 23.94 -4.42 -15.66
C GLY A 79 22.55 -4.41 -14.99
N GLY A 80 22.11 -3.25 -14.47
CA GLY A 80 20.86 -3.11 -13.74
C GLY A 80 20.96 -3.56 -12.28
N LEU A 81 19.81 -3.75 -11.61
CA LEU A 81 19.75 -4.20 -10.22
C LEU A 81 19.81 -5.73 -10.13
N THR A 82 21.01 -6.26 -9.83
CA THR A 82 21.30 -7.69 -9.66
C THR A 82 22.06 -7.93 -8.34
N CYS A 83 22.19 -9.18 -7.92
CA CYS A 83 23.05 -9.55 -6.79
C CYS A 83 24.50 -9.14 -7.04
N THR A 84 25.09 -9.50 -8.17
CA THR A 84 26.45 -9.09 -8.61
C THR A 84 26.65 -7.57 -8.55
N SER A 85 25.77 -6.81 -9.20
CA SER A 85 25.94 -5.36 -9.34
C SER A 85 25.70 -4.61 -8.04
N LEU A 86 24.74 -5.03 -7.20
CA LEU A 86 24.51 -4.41 -5.89
C LEU A 86 25.56 -4.83 -4.86
N ALA A 87 26.13 -6.04 -4.96
CA ALA A 87 27.23 -6.49 -4.11
C ALA A 87 28.53 -5.71 -4.38
N ALA A 88 28.83 -5.44 -5.65
CA ALA A 88 30.05 -4.75 -6.10
C ALA A 88 29.95 -3.21 -6.10
N ALA A 89 28.75 -2.63 -5.92
CA ALA A 89 28.55 -1.19 -5.97
C ALA A 89 29.24 -0.43 -4.81
N ASP A 90 29.68 0.79 -5.10
CA ASP A 90 30.09 1.72 -4.04
C ASP A 90 28.92 2.06 -3.09
N ARG A 91 29.26 2.20 -1.80
CA ARG A 91 28.35 2.58 -0.71
C ARG A 91 27.61 3.88 -1.02
N GLY A 92 28.35 4.92 -1.45
CA GLY A 92 27.80 6.24 -1.75
C GLY A 92 26.86 6.24 -2.95
N VAL A 93 27.16 5.47 -3.99
CA VAL A 93 26.26 5.27 -5.15
C VAL A 93 24.94 4.63 -4.73
N VAL A 94 24.98 3.54 -3.96
CA VAL A 94 23.77 2.86 -3.44
C VAL A 94 22.99 3.79 -2.53
N GLU A 95 23.66 4.47 -1.60
CA GLU A 95 23.04 5.43 -0.69
C GLU A 95 22.38 6.59 -1.44
N GLY A 96 23.03 7.17 -2.47
CA GLY A 96 22.46 8.20 -3.32
C GLY A 96 21.18 7.76 -4.04
N CYS A 97 21.15 6.52 -4.56
CA CYS A 97 19.96 5.95 -5.20
C CYS A 97 18.76 5.86 -4.24
N ILE A 98 19.02 5.58 -2.96
CA ILE A 98 17.96 5.30 -1.95
C ILE A 98 17.80 6.40 -0.88
N ALA A 99 18.45 7.55 -0.98
CA ALA A 99 18.52 8.59 0.07
C ALA A 99 17.16 9.16 0.54
N LYS A 100 16.07 8.92 -0.20
CA LYS A 100 14.69 9.31 0.18
C LYS A 100 13.97 8.25 1.02
N VAL A 101 14.52 7.03 1.14
CA VAL A 101 13.96 5.90 1.88
C VAL A 101 14.16 6.10 3.39
N GLY A 102 13.16 5.74 4.21
CA GLY A 102 13.29 5.81 5.67
C GLY A 102 14.41 4.89 6.17
N PHE A 103 15.33 5.41 6.99
CA PHE A 103 16.53 4.71 7.49
C PHE A 103 17.51 4.24 6.39
N TRP A 104 17.66 5.01 5.31
CA TRP A 104 18.41 4.63 4.10
C TRP A 104 19.84 4.11 4.33
N ARG A 105 20.69 4.73 5.17
CA ARG A 105 22.07 4.27 5.42
C ARG A 105 22.13 2.80 5.87
N ARG A 106 21.40 2.49 6.94
CA ARG A 106 21.25 1.13 7.48
C ARG A 106 20.61 0.17 6.46
N LYS A 107 19.70 0.64 5.62
CA LYS A 107 19.15 -0.18 4.52
C LYS A 107 20.16 -0.43 3.42
N ALA A 108 21.00 0.53 3.05
CA ALA A 108 22.07 0.36 2.09
C ALA A 108 23.04 -0.73 2.58
N GLU A 109 23.41 -0.71 3.88
CA GLU A 109 24.20 -1.78 4.49
C GLU A 109 23.51 -3.13 4.25
N TYR A 110 22.23 -3.25 4.63
CA TYR A 110 21.50 -4.51 4.64
C TYR A 110 21.25 -5.06 3.23
N ILE A 111 20.93 -4.23 2.24
CA ILE A 111 20.72 -4.69 0.86
C ILE A 111 22.01 -5.11 0.16
N GLN A 112 23.15 -4.44 0.42
CA GLN A 112 24.45 -4.89 -0.11
C GLN A 112 24.97 -6.13 0.62
N GLU A 113 24.67 -6.27 1.91
CA GLU A 113 24.96 -7.48 2.70
C GLU A 113 24.18 -8.70 2.19
N ALA A 114 22.88 -8.52 1.91
CA ALA A 114 22.05 -9.55 1.30
C ALA A 114 22.53 -9.89 -0.13
N ALA A 115 22.84 -8.87 -0.94
CA ALA A 115 23.38 -9.05 -2.28
C ALA A 115 24.65 -9.90 -2.29
N ARG A 116 25.60 -9.61 -1.39
CA ARG A 116 26.85 -10.38 -1.24
C ARG A 116 26.61 -11.85 -0.88
N ARG A 117 25.81 -12.14 0.15
CA ARG A 117 25.53 -13.54 0.55
C ARG A 117 24.85 -14.35 -0.56
N ILE A 118 23.86 -13.73 -1.23
CA ILE A 118 23.14 -14.34 -2.35
C ILE A 118 24.10 -14.59 -3.52
N GLU A 119 24.92 -13.60 -3.90
CA GLU A 119 25.89 -13.73 -4.99
C GLU A 119 26.90 -14.87 -4.77
N MET A 120 27.45 -14.96 -3.55
CA MET A 120 28.43 -15.98 -3.20
C MET A 120 27.81 -17.37 -2.96
N GLY A 121 26.48 -17.46 -2.81
CA GLY A 121 25.76 -18.70 -2.52
C GLY A 121 25.85 -19.13 -1.06
N GLU A 122 26.20 -18.21 -0.16
CA GLU A 122 26.50 -18.47 1.26
C GLU A 122 25.27 -18.78 2.11
N ILE A 123 24.05 -18.51 1.62
CA ILE A 123 22.82 -18.63 2.41
C ILE A 123 22.01 -19.86 2.04
N GLY A 124 21.64 -20.65 3.05
CA GLY A 124 20.82 -21.85 2.92
C GLY A 124 19.32 -21.60 3.01
N ASP A 125 18.53 -22.55 2.49
CA ASP A 125 17.07 -22.58 2.64
C ASP A 125 16.63 -22.89 4.09
N ASP A 126 17.51 -23.43 4.93
CA ASP A 126 17.32 -23.58 6.38
C ASP A 126 17.68 -22.32 7.18
N GLY A 127 18.28 -21.30 6.53
CA GLY A 127 18.82 -20.11 7.19
C GLY A 127 20.23 -20.29 7.76
N SER A 128 20.92 -21.38 7.42
CA SER A 128 22.36 -21.55 7.67
C SER A 128 23.20 -20.60 6.81
N PHE A 129 24.47 -20.43 7.22
CA PHE A 129 25.48 -19.73 6.44
C PHE A 129 26.69 -20.63 6.20
N ILE A 130 27.09 -20.76 4.93
CA ILE A 130 28.39 -21.33 4.56
C ILE A 130 29.44 -20.24 4.77
N GLY A 131 30.29 -20.36 5.79
CA GLY A 131 31.35 -19.37 6.04
C GLY A 131 32.07 -19.40 7.39
N GLU A 132 31.58 -20.12 8.39
CA GLU A 132 32.30 -20.34 9.67
C GLU A 132 32.86 -21.76 9.74
N GLU A 133 34.06 -21.91 10.31
CA GLU A 133 34.84 -23.15 10.27
C GLU A 133 34.24 -24.25 11.18
N GLY A 134 33.39 -25.09 10.60
CA GLY A 134 32.81 -26.26 11.25
C GLY A 134 32.31 -27.29 10.23
N GLU A 135 32.37 -28.58 10.59
CA GLU A 135 31.98 -29.70 9.73
C GLU A 135 30.44 -29.76 9.58
N GLY A 136 29.89 -28.91 8.70
CA GLY A 136 28.46 -28.74 8.45
C GLY A 136 28.09 -28.86 6.97
N SER A 137 26.95 -29.49 6.70
CA SER A 137 26.47 -29.85 5.35
C SER A 137 26.42 -28.69 4.34
N MET A 138 26.82 -28.95 3.08
CA MET A 138 26.74 -28.00 1.96
C MET A 138 25.28 -27.76 1.51
N VAL A 139 24.51 -26.96 2.24
CA VAL A 139 23.08 -26.67 1.94
C VAL A 139 22.82 -25.20 1.58
N GLY A 140 23.76 -24.58 0.88
CA GLY A 140 23.56 -23.27 0.25
C GLY A 140 22.61 -23.35 -0.95
N THR A 141 21.84 -22.29 -1.18
CA THR A 141 20.88 -22.18 -2.31
C THR A 141 21.55 -22.19 -3.70
N GLY A 142 22.86 -21.91 -3.77
CA GLY A 142 23.62 -21.74 -5.00
C GLY A 142 23.87 -20.27 -5.33
N LYS A 143 24.89 -20.00 -6.15
CA LYS A 143 25.31 -18.63 -6.48
C LYS A 143 24.22 -17.85 -7.20
N GLY A 144 23.86 -16.71 -6.64
CA GLY A 144 22.81 -15.81 -7.13
C GLY A 144 21.38 -16.30 -6.86
N GLU A 145 21.16 -17.44 -6.20
CA GLU A 145 19.82 -17.91 -5.86
C GLU A 145 19.38 -17.38 -4.49
N ILE A 146 18.10 -17.00 -4.42
CA ILE A 146 17.50 -16.42 -3.21
C ILE A 146 16.77 -17.55 -2.49
N PRO A 147 16.89 -17.67 -1.15
CA PRO A 147 16.12 -18.64 -0.38
C PRO A 147 14.62 -18.60 -0.67
N ARG A 148 14.03 -19.80 -0.71
CA ARG A 148 12.65 -20.10 -1.12
C ARG A 148 11.79 -20.56 0.06
N THR A 149 12.31 -20.41 1.27
CA THR A 149 11.68 -20.71 2.57
C THR A 149 11.46 -19.43 3.38
N ILE A 150 10.73 -19.52 4.50
CA ILE A 150 10.58 -18.38 5.41
C ILE A 150 11.84 -18.20 6.27
N GLU A 151 12.48 -19.30 6.63
CA GLU A 151 13.64 -19.42 7.51
C GLU A 151 14.87 -18.81 6.85
N GLY A 152 15.21 -19.27 5.64
CA GLY A 152 16.31 -18.74 4.82
C GLY A 152 16.12 -17.27 4.46
N LEU A 153 14.90 -16.85 4.14
CA LEU A 153 14.61 -15.43 3.92
C LEU A 153 14.76 -14.60 5.20
N CYS A 154 14.32 -15.08 6.36
CA CYS A 154 14.48 -14.37 7.64
C CYS A 154 15.90 -14.38 8.22
N ALA A 155 16.81 -15.21 7.71
CA ALA A 155 18.23 -15.11 8.03
C ALA A 155 18.89 -13.87 7.39
N LEU A 156 18.34 -13.33 6.29
CA LEU A 156 18.83 -12.09 5.69
C LEU A 156 18.62 -10.88 6.62
N LYS A 157 19.71 -10.16 6.92
CA LYS A 157 19.72 -9.02 7.83
C LYS A 157 18.68 -7.96 7.42
N GLY A 158 17.65 -7.79 8.24
CA GLY A 158 16.55 -6.83 8.02
C GLY A 158 15.28 -7.41 7.38
N VAL A 159 15.25 -8.69 7.01
CA VAL A 159 14.07 -9.37 6.47
C VAL A 159 13.26 -10.00 7.61
N GLY A 160 12.11 -9.41 7.94
CA GLY A 160 11.16 -9.96 8.92
C GLY A 160 10.10 -10.89 8.30
N PRO A 161 9.34 -11.66 9.11
CA PRO A 161 8.38 -12.64 8.59
C PRO A 161 7.41 -12.10 7.52
N LYS A 162 6.85 -10.87 7.68
CA LYS A 162 6.05 -10.20 6.64
C LYS A 162 6.75 -10.25 5.27
N MET A 163 8.02 -9.85 5.22
CA MET A 163 8.78 -9.76 3.98
C MET A 163 9.04 -11.14 3.39
N ALA A 164 9.31 -12.14 4.22
CA ALA A 164 9.50 -13.51 3.76
C ALA A 164 8.21 -14.06 3.10
N TYR A 165 7.05 -13.97 3.76
CA TYR A 165 5.77 -14.41 3.18
C TYR A 165 5.43 -13.67 1.87
N LEU A 166 5.61 -12.34 1.83
CA LEU A 166 5.37 -11.56 0.61
C LEU A 166 6.38 -11.84 -0.51
N ALA A 167 7.64 -12.16 -0.18
CA ALA A 167 8.62 -12.54 -1.19
C ALA A 167 8.24 -13.88 -1.84
N LEU A 168 7.86 -14.89 -1.04
CA LEU A 168 7.37 -16.17 -1.57
C LEU A 168 6.13 -15.99 -2.46
N GLN A 169 5.14 -15.22 -2.00
CA GLN A 169 3.91 -14.93 -2.77
C GLN A 169 4.17 -14.13 -4.05
N CYS A 170 5.04 -13.11 -4.04
CA CYS A 170 5.24 -12.23 -5.20
C CYS A 170 6.32 -12.71 -6.18
N ALA A 171 7.29 -13.53 -5.75
CA ALA A 171 8.47 -13.85 -6.55
C ALA A 171 8.54 -15.32 -7.02
N TRP A 172 7.79 -16.22 -6.37
CA TRP A 172 7.62 -17.64 -6.76
C TRP A 172 6.16 -18.11 -6.85
N ASP A 173 5.19 -17.27 -6.49
CA ASP A 173 3.77 -17.64 -6.29
C ASP A 173 3.54 -18.73 -5.23
N ILE A 174 4.41 -18.77 -4.23
CA ILE A 174 4.34 -19.74 -3.12
C ILE A 174 3.52 -19.13 -1.97
N ASN A 175 2.31 -19.62 -1.79
CA ASN A 175 1.39 -19.20 -0.73
C ASN A 175 1.68 -19.90 0.61
N ALA A 176 2.85 -19.61 1.20
CA ALA A 176 3.31 -20.22 2.46
C ALA A 176 2.54 -19.73 3.70
N GLY A 177 1.93 -18.56 3.65
CA GLY A 177 1.23 -17.91 4.77
C GLY A 177 0.98 -16.42 4.50
N ILE A 178 0.35 -15.72 5.43
CA ILE A 178 -0.12 -14.34 5.24
C ILE A 178 0.96 -13.33 5.66
N GLY A 179 1.41 -12.49 4.71
CA GLY A 179 2.26 -11.33 5.00
C GLY A 179 1.52 -10.22 5.76
N VAL A 180 1.39 -10.33 7.09
CA VAL A 180 0.69 -9.33 7.91
C VAL A 180 1.53 -8.07 8.15
N ASP A 181 0.90 -6.91 8.09
CA ASP A 181 1.53 -5.62 8.39
C ASP A 181 0.64 -4.65 9.17
N VAL A 182 1.08 -3.40 9.35
CA VAL A 182 0.37 -2.36 10.12
C VAL A 182 -0.98 -1.95 9.53
N HIS A 183 -1.30 -2.29 8.28
CA HIS A 183 -2.63 -2.13 7.70
C HIS A 183 -3.49 -3.34 8.02
N VAL A 184 -3.03 -4.55 7.67
CA VAL A 184 -3.74 -5.81 7.95
C VAL A 184 -4.07 -5.91 9.45
N HIS A 185 -3.05 -5.90 10.31
CA HIS A 185 -3.16 -5.99 11.78
C HIS A 185 -4.09 -4.93 12.38
N ARG A 186 -4.07 -3.70 11.87
CA ARG A 186 -4.95 -2.61 12.34
C ARG A 186 -6.40 -2.85 11.95
N ILE A 187 -6.64 -3.27 10.71
CA ILE A 187 -7.99 -3.35 10.15
C ILE A 187 -8.70 -4.59 10.66
N THR A 188 -8.04 -5.76 10.71
CA THR A 188 -8.65 -6.99 11.22
C THR A 188 -9.01 -6.89 12.71
N ASN A 189 -8.18 -6.22 13.52
CA ASN A 189 -8.54 -5.87 14.91
C ASN A 189 -9.71 -4.87 14.99
N ARG A 190 -9.76 -3.82 14.14
CA ARG A 190 -10.91 -2.89 14.06
C ARG A 190 -12.21 -3.56 13.61
N LEU A 191 -12.14 -4.59 12.76
CA LEU A 191 -13.29 -5.39 12.36
C LEU A 191 -13.66 -6.47 13.40
N LYS A 192 -12.89 -6.59 14.48
CA LYS A 192 -13.03 -7.59 15.55
C LYS A 192 -12.99 -9.04 15.00
N TRP A 193 -12.13 -9.24 13.99
CA TRP A 193 -11.76 -10.57 13.45
C TRP A 193 -10.90 -11.39 14.43
N HIS A 194 -10.54 -10.81 15.57
CA HIS A 194 -9.74 -11.45 16.61
C HIS A 194 -10.47 -11.33 17.96
N ARG A 195 -10.59 -12.46 18.66
CA ARG A 195 -11.25 -12.59 19.97
C ARG A 195 -10.47 -13.59 20.84
N PRO A 196 -9.61 -13.15 21.78
CA PRO A 196 -9.25 -11.76 22.08
C PRO A 196 -8.55 -11.05 20.90
N PRO A 197 -8.47 -9.70 20.92
CA PRO A 197 -7.65 -8.93 19.98
C PRO A 197 -6.20 -9.42 19.95
N THR A 198 -5.54 -9.28 18.80
CA THR A 198 -4.13 -9.66 18.64
C THR A 198 -3.22 -8.46 18.87
N VAL A 199 -2.12 -8.66 19.60
CA VAL A 199 -1.19 -7.59 20.04
C VAL A 199 -0.03 -7.41 19.06
N THR A 200 0.35 -8.46 18.32
CA THR A 200 1.42 -8.39 17.30
C THR A 200 0.93 -8.79 15.90
N PRO A 201 1.58 -8.31 14.82
CA PRO A 201 1.28 -8.76 13.46
C PRO A 201 1.43 -10.28 13.27
N GLU A 202 2.36 -10.90 13.99
CA GLU A 202 2.60 -12.35 13.90
C GLU A 202 1.49 -13.16 14.61
N GLN A 203 0.93 -12.65 15.71
CA GLN A 203 -0.28 -13.20 16.32
C GLN A 203 -1.50 -13.05 15.40
N THR A 204 -1.63 -11.91 14.70
CA THR A 204 -2.65 -11.73 13.66
C THR A 204 -2.49 -12.77 12.55
N ARG A 205 -1.26 -13.06 12.10
CA ARG A 205 -1.00 -14.02 11.03
C ARG A 205 -1.54 -15.41 11.38
N VAL A 206 -1.05 -16.00 12.47
CA VAL A 206 -1.45 -17.36 12.88
C VAL A 206 -2.93 -17.46 13.25
N ASN A 207 -3.55 -16.35 13.65
CA ASN A 207 -5.00 -16.25 13.85
C ASN A 207 -5.75 -16.31 12.52
N LEU A 208 -5.43 -15.42 11.56
CA LEU A 208 -6.06 -15.37 10.24
C LEU A 208 -5.92 -16.70 9.49
N GLU A 209 -4.71 -17.26 9.43
CA GLU A 209 -4.44 -18.53 8.74
C GLU A 209 -5.24 -19.72 9.30
N SER A 210 -5.72 -19.63 10.55
CA SER A 210 -6.44 -20.72 11.21
C SER A 210 -7.92 -20.83 10.84
N TRP A 211 -8.49 -19.84 10.15
CA TRP A 211 -9.90 -19.87 9.68
C TRP A 211 -10.14 -19.22 8.32
N LEU A 212 -9.26 -18.32 7.85
CA LEU A 212 -9.40 -17.68 6.54
C LEU A 212 -9.09 -18.70 5.44
N PRO A 213 -9.94 -18.87 4.40
CA PRO A 213 -9.66 -19.76 3.27
C PRO A 213 -8.33 -19.42 2.58
N ARG A 214 -7.54 -20.45 2.23
CA ARG A 214 -6.15 -20.31 1.72
C ARG A 214 -6.06 -19.47 0.45
N GLU A 215 -7.11 -19.50 -0.35
CA GLU A 215 -7.29 -18.78 -1.61
C GLU A 215 -7.20 -17.26 -1.39
N LEU A 216 -7.63 -16.78 -0.22
CA LEU A 216 -7.63 -15.37 0.13
C LEU A 216 -6.30 -14.89 0.76
N HIS A 217 -5.38 -15.80 1.11
CA HIS A 217 -4.13 -15.47 1.82
C HIS A 217 -3.17 -14.61 0.99
N LYS A 218 -3.21 -14.72 -0.35
CA LYS A 218 -2.45 -13.88 -1.29
C LYS A 218 -3.10 -12.51 -1.48
N GLY A 219 -4.43 -12.45 -1.62
CA GLY A 219 -5.17 -11.22 -1.89
C GLY A 219 -5.34 -10.29 -0.68
N ILE A 220 -5.42 -10.84 0.53
CA ILE A 220 -5.77 -10.07 1.75
C ILE A 220 -4.80 -8.93 2.08
N ASN A 221 -3.49 -9.07 1.83
CA ASN A 221 -2.55 -8.00 2.11
C ASN A 221 -2.77 -6.75 1.21
N PRO A 222 -2.62 -6.79 -0.13
CA PRO A 222 -2.77 -5.60 -0.97
C PRO A 222 -4.19 -5.01 -0.91
N MET A 223 -5.21 -5.85 -0.72
CA MET A 223 -6.59 -5.43 -0.50
C MET A 223 -6.71 -4.53 0.75
N LEU A 224 -6.24 -5.02 1.92
CA LEU A 224 -6.31 -4.27 3.19
C LEU A 224 -5.29 -3.13 3.27
N VAL A 225 -4.13 -3.23 2.63
CA VAL A 225 -3.14 -2.14 2.56
C VAL A 225 -3.76 -0.94 1.86
N GLY A 226 -4.26 -1.10 0.63
CA GLY A 226 -4.87 0.01 -0.12
C GLY A 226 -6.11 0.59 0.56
N PHE A 227 -6.99 -0.26 1.11
CA PHE A 227 -8.12 0.17 1.92
C PHE A 227 -7.67 0.97 3.16
N GLY A 228 -6.58 0.56 3.81
CA GLY A 228 -5.98 1.25 4.96
C GLY A 228 -5.18 2.50 4.62
N GLN A 229 -4.74 2.68 3.37
CA GLN A 229 -4.08 3.89 2.88
C GLN A 229 -5.11 4.98 2.59
N MET A 230 -6.24 4.62 1.97
CA MET A 230 -7.22 5.57 1.45
C MET A 230 -8.40 5.81 2.41
N ILE A 231 -8.96 4.75 3.00
CA ILE A 231 -10.21 4.79 3.79
C ILE A 231 -9.96 4.55 5.29
N CYS A 232 -9.49 3.36 5.67
CA CYS A 232 -9.31 2.97 7.07
C CYS A 232 -7.98 3.47 7.67
N GLN A 233 -7.72 4.76 7.51
CA GLN A 233 -6.50 5.45 7.95
C GLN A 233 -6.25 5.31 9.46
N PRO A 234 -4.98 5.33 9.93
CA PRO A 234 -4.67 5.09 11.34
C PRO A 234 -5.28 6.15 12.26
N VAL A 235 -5.13 7.43 11.92
CA VAL A 235 -5.81 8.58 12.54
C VAL A 235 -6.90 9.08 11.60
N GLY A 236 -8.02 9.55 12.13
CA GLY A 236 -9.12 10.15 11.36
C GLY A 236 -9.67 9.27 10.21
N PRO A 237 -9.97 7.97 10.42
CA PRO A 237 -10.46 7.09 9.35
C PRO A 237 -11.70 7.66 8.67
N ARG A 238 -11.84 7.37 7.38
CA ARG A 238 -12.94 7.88 6.53
C ARG A 238 -14.24 7.10 6.72
N CYS A 239 -14.78 7.10 7.93
CA CYS A 239 -16.04 6.42 8.25
C CYS A 239 -17.29 7.13 7.67
N ASP A 240 -17.10 8.36 7.16
CA ASP A 240 -17.97 9.10 6.26
C ASP A 240 -18.24 8.33 4.96
N ILE A 241 -17.23 8.13 4.11
CA ILE A 241 -17.35 7.45 2.80
C ILE A 241 -17.09 5.93 2.83
N CYS A 242 -17.17 5.28 4.00
CA CYS A 242 -16.88 3.85 4.14
C CYS A 242 -18.16 3.01 4.09
N LEU A 243 -18.31 2.16 3.07
CA LEU A 243 -19.46 1.27 2.92
C LEU A 243 -19.65 0.33 4.12
N LEU A 244 -18.58 -0.10 4.79
CA LEU A 244 -18.71 -0.86 6.05
C LEU A 244 -19.30 -0.05 7.21
N GLY A 245 -19.07 1.27 7.23
CA GLY A 245 -19.68 2.18 8.20
C GLY A 245 -21.15 2.42 7.89
N ILE A 246 -21.46 2.69 6.62
CA ILE A 246 -22.81 2.96 6.12
C ILE A 246 -23.72 1.73 6.28
N ARG A 247 -23.28 0.55 5.81
CA ARG A 247 -24.00 -0.74 5.93
C ARG A 247 -23.97 -1.36 7.33
N LYS A 248 -23.54 -0.60 8.36
CA LYS A 248 -23.47 -1.01 9.78
C LYS A 248 -22.68 -2.32 10.00
N LEU A 249 -21.69 -2.59 9.15
CA LEU A 249 -20.82 -3.77 9.17
C LEU A 249 -19.58 -3.58 10.06
N CYS A 250 -19.08 -2.35 10.24
CA CYS A 250 -17.85 -2.08 11.00
C CYS A 250 -18.13 -1.88 12.51
N PRO A 251 -17.68 -2.79 13.41
CA PRO A 251 -17.88 -2.68 14.86
C PRO A 251 -16.92 -1.69 15.54
N SER A 252 -16.17 -0.91 14.75
CA SER A 252 -15.35 0.24 15.16
C SER A 252 -15.53 1.42 14.18
N ARG A 253 -16.76 1.62 13.66
CA ARG A 253 -17.15 2.86 12.96
C ARG A 253 -16.97 4.06 13.90
N VAL A 254 -16.37 5.14 13.39
CA VAL A 254 -16.35 6.44 14.07
C VAL A 254 -17.55 7.26 13.56
N SER A 255 -18.28 7.91 14.47
CA SER A 255 -19.37 8.84 14.17
C SER A 255 -18.87 10.29 14.20
N GLY A 256 -19.60 11.23 13.59
CA GLY A 256 -19.23 12.65 13.58
C GLY A 256 -17.92 12.96 12.84
N VAL A 257 -17.60 12.17 11.81
CA VAL A 257 -16.35 12.31 11.06
C VAL A 257 -16.43 13.51 10.10
N LYS A 258 -15.87 14.64 10.56
CA LYS A 258 -15.68 15.85 9.77
C LYS A 258 -14.88 15.61 8.50
N ALA A 259 -15.45 16.01 7.36
CA ALA A 259 -14.86 15.86 6.04
C ALA A 259 -14.11 17.12 5.57
N GLU A 260 -14.34 18.26 6.24
CA GLU A 260 -13.75 19.57 5.93
C GLU A 260 -12.21 19.48 5.87
N GLY A 261 -11.61 20.09 4.83
CA GLY A 261 -10.16 20.10 4.63
C GLY A 261 -9.51 18.76 4.22
N ARG A 262 -10.28 17.66 4.11
CA ARG A 262 -9.77 16.40 3.60
C ARG A 262 -9.60 16.46 2.08
N LYS A 263 -8.49 15.93 1.56
CA LYS A 263 -8.39 15.64 0.12
C LYS A 263 -9.52 14.69 -0.30
N PRO A 264 -10.12 14.83 -1.50
CA PRO A 264 -11.11 13.87 -2.00
C PRO A 264 -10.48 12.48 -2.19
N VAL A 265 -11.32 11.46 -2.18
CA VAL A 265 -10.96 10.09 -2.61
C VAL A 265 -11.76 9.84 -3.89
N LEU A 266 -11.05 9.67 -5.00
CA LEU A 266 -11.67 9.39 -6.29
C LEU A 266 -11.94 7.90 -6.41
N PHE A 267 -13.15 7.55 -6.85
CA PHE A 267 -13.50 6.19 -7.25
C PHE A 267 -13.66 6.16 -8.77
N SER A 268 -12.96 5.23 -9.42
CA SER A 268 -12.99 4.97 -10.86
C SER A 268 -13.46 3.55 -11.10
N TYR A 269 -14.77 3.38 -11.26
CA TYR A 269 -15.35 2.13 -11.74
C TYR A 269 -15.23 2.08 -13.27
N LYS A 270 -14.93 0.90 -13.83
CA LYS A 270 -15.11 0.67 -15.26
C LYS A 270 -16.57 0.28 -15.51
N LEU A 271 -17.16 0.85 -16.56
CA LEU A 271 -18.45 0.41 -17.07
C LEU A 271 -18.18 -0.71 -18.06
N ASP A 272 -18.22 -1.95 -17.58
CA ASP A 272 -17.87 -3.16 -18.34
C ASP A 272 -19.05 -3.62 -19.22
N GLY A 273 -19.46 -2.78 -20.17
CA GLY A 273 -20.48 -3.08 -21.18
C GLY A 273 -21.80 -2.30 -21.05
N GLU A 274 -22.68 -2.50 -22.03
CA GLU A 274 -23.99 -1.85 -22.13
C GLU A 274 -24.95 -2.37 -21.05
N GLY A 275 -25.23 -1.53 -20.05
CA GLY A 275 -26.23 -1.77 -19.01
C GLY A 275 -26.71 -0.43 -18.45
N ASP A 276 -28.03 -0.23 -18.42
CA ASP A 276 -28.63 1.07 -18.12
C ASP A 276 -28.35 1.55 -16.69
N MET A 277 -28.27 2.89 -16.54
CA MET A 277 -27.82 3.56 -15.31
C MET A 277 -28.79 3.44 -14.12
N GLU A 278 -29.89 2.69 -14.27
CA GLU A 278 -31.04 2.74 -13.37
C GLU A 278 -30.98 1.78 -12.17
N ASP A 279 -30.24 0.66 -12.29
CA ASP A 279 -30.50 -0.56 -11.48
C ASP A 279 -29.40 -0.96 -10.47
N MET A 280 -28.23 -0.31 -10.44
CA MET A 280 -27.14 -0.70 -9.51
C MET A 280 -26.68 0.35 -8.50
N ILE A 281 -26.93 1.66 -8.69
CA ILE A 281 -26.56 2.70 -7.72
C ILE A 281 -27.70 3.73 -7.54
N LYS A 282 -28.79 3.28 -6.89
CA LYS A 282 -29.73 4.15 -6.18
C LYS A 282 -29.58 3.91 -4.67
N PRO A 283 -28.56 4.50 -3.99
CA PRO A 283 -28.63 4.65 -2.54
C PRO A 283 -29.85 5.48 -2.20
N ASP A 284 -30.56 5.13 -1.12
CA ASP A 284 -31.72 5.88 -0.63
C ASP A 284 -31.27 7.21 0.00
N LEU A 285 -30.94 8.14 -0.88
CA LEU A 285 -30.69 9.55 -0.60
C LEU A 285 -32.02 10.27 -0.85
N GLY A 286 -32.63 10.77 0.22
CA GLY A 286 -33.81 11.63 0.11
C GLY A 286 -33.55 12.84 -0.80
N PRO A 287 -34.61 13.47 -1.35
CA PRO A 287 -34.51 14.40 -2.47
C PRO A 287 -33.58 15.58 -2.20
N GLY A 288 -32.37 15.52 -2.76
CA GLY A 288 -31.43 16.63 -2.86
C GLY A 288 -31.74 17.53 -4.08
N PRO A 289 -31.21 18.76 -4.11
CA PRO A 289 -31.48 19.71 -5.19
C PRO A 289 -30.89 19.26 -6.52
N GLU A 290 -31.60 19.54 -7.61
CA GLU A 290 -31.18 19.22 -8.97
C GLU A 290 -29.90 19.98 -9.36
N VAL A 291 -28.98 19.28 -10.04
CA VAL A 291 -27.77 19.87 -10.63
C VAL A 291 -27.86 19.70 -12.14
N GLN A 292 -27.86 20.83 -12.86
CA GLN A 292 -27.88 20.83 -14.33
C GLN A 292 -26.55 20.28 -14.87
N GLY A 293 -26.63 19.35 -15.82
CA GLY A 293 -25.49 18.54 -16.26
C GLY A 293 -24.51 19.26 -17.18
N THR A 294 -23.30 18.71 -17.26
CA THR A 294 -22.32 18.97 -18.31
C THR A 294 -21.71 17.65 -18.77
N ASP A 295 -21.46 17.50 -20.08
CA ASP A 295 -21.02 16.23 -20.67
C ASP A 295 -19.57 15.88 -20.32
N GLY A 296 -19.35 14.61 -19.93
CA GLY A 296 -18.02 14.07 -19.64
C GLY A 296 -18.02 13.20 -18.38
N GLY A 297 -18.26 11.90 -18.55
CA GLY A 297 -18.47 10.95 -17.44
C GLY A 297 -17.30 10.78 -16.47
N GLN A 298 -17.25 11.61 -15.43
CA GLN A 298 -16.48 11.37 -14.20
C GLN A 298 -17.44 11.42 -13.00
N GLY A 299 -17.76 10.24 -12.44
CA GLY A 299 -18.67 10.11 -11.31
C GLY A 299 -18.08 10.63 -10.00
N VAL A 300 -18.19 11.95 -9.77
CA VAL A 300 -17.83 12.56 -8.48
C VAL A 300 -18.95 12.27 -7.48
N VAL A 301 -18.73 11.35 -6.55
CA VAL A 301 -19.61 11.18 -5.39
C VAL A 301 -19.39 12.38 -4.46
N PRO A 302 -20.40 13.24 -4.23
CA PRO A 302 -20.24 14.41 -3.38
C PRO A 302 -20.03 14.01 -1.91
N VAL A 303 -19.36 14.89 -1.17
CA VAL A 303 -19.20 14.74 0.28
C VAL A 303 -20.56 15.01 0.94
N LEU A 304 -21.17 13.97 1.51
CA LEU A 304 -22.36 14.11 2.34
C LEU A 304 -21.96 14.76 3.67
N ASP A 305 -22.25 16.05 3.84
CA ASP A 305 -21.94 16.76 5.08
C ASP A 305 -22.87 16.31 6.22
N GLY A 306 -22.31 16.18 7.42
CA GLY A 306 -22.84 15.36 8.50
C GLY A 306 -23.92 16.03 9.36
N ARG A 307 -24.96 16.60 8.76
CA ARG A 307 -26.11 17.18 9.48
C ARG A 307 -27.43 16.88 8.78
N ASP A 308 -28.30 16.16 9.46
CA ASP A 308 -29.61 16.70 9.83
C ASP A 308 -30.19 15.96 11.03
N GLY A 309 -30.96 16.66 11.87
CA GLY A 309 -31.17 16.22 13.26
C GLY A 309 -32.26 16.93 14.07
N VAL A 310 -33.25 17.53 13.40
CA VAL A 310 -34.58 17.94 13.94
C VAL A 310 -34.60 18.95 15.11
N GLY A 311 -35.23 20.11 14.89
CA GLY A 311 -36.01 20.78 15.95
C GLY A 311 -36.10 22.31 15.95
N ALA A 312 -37.34 22.79 16.14
CA ALA A 312 -37.77 24.14 16.53
C ALA A 312 -37.79 25.27 15.46
N GLU A 313 -38.77 26.16 15.64
CA GLU A 313 -39.16 27.28 14.76
C GLU A 313 -38.60 28.62 15.29
N GLY A 314 -38.51 29.65 14.44
CA GLY A 314 -38.20 31.02 14.89
C GLY A 314 -37.88 32.02 13.77
N ASP A 315 -38.65 33.10 13.70
CA ASP A 315 -38.44 34.28 12.84
C ASP A 315 -37.26 35.15 13.34
N GLY A 316 -36.56 35.90 12.47
CA GLY A 316 -35.40 36.71 12.93
C GLY A 316 -34.37 37.27 11.92
N MET A 317 -34.80 38.11 10.96
CA MET A 317 -34.20 39.43 10.62
C MET A 317 -32.64 39.65 10.47
N GLU A 318 -32.25 40.06 9.25
CA GLU A 318 -31.18 41.04 8.86
C GLU A 318 -29.65 40.77 8.80
N ARG A 319 -29.07 41.22 7.66
CA ARG A 319 -27.69 41.75 7.40
C ARG A 319 -26.52 40.74 7.49
N LEU A 320 -25.43 40.81 6.70
CA LEU A 320 -24.89 41.74 5.67
C LEU A 320 -24.06 40.85 4.68
N VAL A 321 -23.54 41.21 3.49
CA VAL A 321 -23.10 42.48 2.90
C VAL A 321 -23.40 42.57 1.38
N ARG A 322 -23.25 43.79 0.85
CA ARG A 322 -23.41 44.35 -0.50
C ARG A 322 -22.61 43.69 -1.65
N MET A 323 -23.17 43.76 -2.85
CA MET A 323 -22.55 43.41 -4.15
C MET A 323 -21.40 44.36 -4.56
N LYS A 324 -20.52 43.89 -5.45
CA LYS A 324 -20.30 44.57 -6.74
C LYS A 324 -19.69 43.64 -7.82
N SER A 325 -20.34 43.60 -8.97
CA SER A 325 -19.82 43.13 -10.25
C SER A 325 -19.75 44.33 -11.19
N GLU A 326 -18.74 44.40 -12.06
CA GLU A 326 -18.85 44.81 -13.48
C GLU A 326 -17.45 44.94 -14.12
N GLU A 327 -17.39 44.54 -15.40
CA GLU A 327 -16.47 44.93 -16.49
C GLU A 327 -14.97 45.20 -16.21
N LEU A 328 -14.11 44.52 -16.98
CA LEU A 328 -13.34 45.22 -18.04
C LEU A 328 -12.85 44.24 -19.13
N ASP A 329 -12.77 44.76 -20.35
CA ASP A 329 -12.23 44.13 -21.55
C ASP A 329 -10.74 44.47 -21.75
N GLY A 330 -10.05 43.68 -22.58
CA GLY A 330 -9.03 44.23 -23.47
C GLY A 330 -7.55 44.10 -23.08
N SER A 331 -6.78 43.55 -24.03
CA SER A 331 -5.35 43.80 -24.30
C SER A 331 -4.26 43.39 -23.30
N GLU A 332 -3.20 42.77 -23.85
CA GLU A 332 -1.76 42.90 -23.52
C GLU A 332 -1.26 42.69 -22.06
N LEU A 333 -0.11 42.06 -21.79
CA LEU A 333 1.09 41.83 -22.60
C LEU A 333 1.63 40.37 -22.56
N PHE A 334 2.42 40.04 -23.57
CA PHE A 334 3.32 38.88 -23.62
C PHE A 334 4.70 39.18 -22.96
N LEU A 335 5.62 38.19 -23.01
CA LEU A 335 7.02 38.20 -22.54
C LEU A 335 7.16 37.96 -21.01
N GLY A 336 7.80 36.89 -20.51
CA GLY A 336 8.56 35.82 -21.16
C GLY A 336 10.07 36.03 -21.05
N ARG A 337 10.77 35.15 -20.30
CA ARG A 337 12.23 35.27 -20.07
C ARG A 337 12.92 33.90 -20.00
N LYS A 338 13.78 33.61 -20.98
CA LYS A 338 14.71 32.47 -21.03
C LYS A 338 15.95 32.88 -21.83
N GLY A 339 17.15 32.56 -21.32
CA GLY A 339 18.44 32.89 -21.96
C GLY A 339 18.83 34.39 -21.87
N GLY A 340 20.11 34.75 -22.01
CA GLY A 340 21.28 33.87 -22.02
C GLY A 340 22.60 34.59 -22.41
N VAL A 341 23.64 34.38 -21.60
CA VAL A 341 25.11 34.42 -21.85
C VAL A 341 25.72 35.48 -22.79
N LYS A 342 26.89 36.03 -22.36
CA LYS A 342 27.90 36.88 -23.07
C LYS A 342 27.81 38.39 -22.78
N LEU A 343 28.91 39.17 -22.75
CA LEU A 343 30.37 38.89 -22.58
C LEU A 343 31.09 40.20 -22.18
N GLU A 344 32.35 40.05 -21.71
CA GLU A 344 33.48 41.01 -21.81
C GLU A 344 33.50 42.40 -21.10
N ASP A 345 34.72 42.70 -20.65
CA ASP A 345 35.44 43.98 -20.49
C ASP A 345 34.90 45.15 -19.65
N SER A 346 35.41 45.27 -18.42
CA SER A 346 36.21 46.42 -17.91
C SER A 346 37.00 46.04 -16.64
#